data_AF-A0A7Y2CS55-F1
#
_entry.id   AF-A0A7Y2CS55-F1
#
_cell.length_a   1.000
_cell.length_b   1.000
_cell.length_c   1.000
_cell.angle_alpha   90.00
_cell.angle_beta   90.00
_cell.angle_gamma   90.00
#
_symmetry.space_group_name_H-M   'P 1'
#
loop_
_entity.id
_entity.type
_entity.pdbx_description
1 polymer ?
#
loop_
_entity_poly.entity_id
_entity_poly.type
_entity_poly.pdbx_seq_one_letter_code
_entity_poly.pdbx_strand_id
1 'polypeptide(L)'
;MMENSERLYLHEEILLLVLRDEEGTVASGPMYEYAIGGGILAELLLNERLTVESMGRKENKQVVRLKSSTPMSNDVIDECLSKVKAAGKPKSPQHWVMKFAQTKDL
;
A
#
# COMPACT_ATOMS: atom_id res chain seq x y z
N MET A 1 24.95 -0.59 16.58
CA MET A 1 23.51 -0.60 16.26
C MET A 1 23.46 -0.80 14.77
N MET A 2 23.24 -2.03 14.29
CA MET A 2 23.25 -2.33 12.86
C MET A 2 22.01 -1.67 12.23
N GLU A 3 22.24 -0.80 11.25
CA GLU A 3 21.17 -0.27 10.40
C GLU A 3 20.50 -1.43 9.67
N ASN A 4 19.17 -1.44 9.74
CA ASN A 4 18.29 -2.48 9.24
C ASN A 4 18.14 -2.38 7.70
N SER A 5 19.27 -2.36 6.99
CA SER A 5 19.35 -2.18 5.53
C SER A 5 18.71 -3.33 4.73
N GLU A 6 18.19 -4.36 5.39
CA GLU A 6 17.59 -5.56 4.77
C GLU A 6 16.09 -5.71 5.04
N ARG A 7 15.42 -4.75 5.70
CA ARG A 7 13.97 -4.84 5.89
C ARG A 7 13.24 -4.30 4.68
N LEU A 8 12.67 -5.22 3.92
CA LEU A 8 11.74 -4.95 2.84
C LEU A 8 10.42 -4.41 3.38
N TYR A 9 9.75 -3.61 2.56
CA TYR A 9 8.36 -3.22 2.76
C TYR A 9 7.44 -4.38 2.39
N LEU A 10 6.23 -4.43 2.99
CA LEU A 10 5.30 -5.55 2.76
C LEU A 10 5.00 -5.82 1.28
N HIS A 11 4.96 -4.78 0.45
CA HIS A 11 4.69 -4.94 -0.98
C HIS A 11 5.86 -5.60 -1.74
N GLU A 12 7.11 -5.34 -1.32
CA GLU A 12 8.32 -5.97 -1.86
C GLU A 12 8.40 -7.44 -1.42
N GLU A 13 8.05 -7.73 -0.16
CA GLU A 13 7.96 -9.11 0.34
C GLU A 13 6.89 -9.93 -0.41
N ILE A 14 5.72 -9.33 -0.66
CA ILE A 14 4.66 -9.96 -1.47
C ILE A 14 5.15 -10.20 -2.90
N LEU A 15 5.85 -9.25 -3.51
CA LEU A 15 6.42 -9.42 -4.85
C LEU A 15 7.39 -10.61 -4.87
N LEU A 16 8.29 -10.74 -3.89
CA LEU A 16 9.19 -11.89 -3.78
C LEU A 16 8.45 -13.23 -3.71
N LEU A 17 7.32 -13.30 -3.01
CA LEU A 17 6.50 -14.52 -2.96
C LEU A 17 5.84 -14.87 -4.30
N VAL A 18 5.69 -13.88 -5.18
CA VAL A 18 5.01 -14.02 -6.48
C VAL A 18 6.02 -14.35 -7.59
N LEU A 19 7.29 -14.03 -7.42
CA LEU A 19 8.33 -14.31 -8.39
C LEU A 19 8.70 -15.81 -8.39
N ARG A 20 9.05 -16.31 -9.59
CA ARG A 20 9.76 -17.57 -9.73
C ARG A 20 11.24 -17.34 -9.50
N ASP A 21 11.85 -18.15 -8.65
CA ASP A 21 13.25 -18.00 -8.23
C ASP A 21 14.25 -18.02 -9.39
N GLU A 22 14.04 -18.88 -10.40
CA GLU A 22 14.99 -19.06 -11.50
C GLU A 22 14.80 -18.03 -12.62
N GLU A 23 13.55 -17.76 -13.02
CA GLU A 23 13.27 -16.91 -14.17
C GLU A 23 13.09 -15.44 -13.81
N GLY A 24 12.88 -15.10 -12.53
CA GLY A 24 12.55 -13.75 -12.10
C GLY A 24 11.23 -13.23 -12.71
N THR A 25 10.37 -14.14 -13.17
CA THR A 25 9.06 -13.81 -13.73
C THR A 25 7.97 -14.10 -12.71
N VAL A 26 6.85 -13.39 -12.81
CA VAL A 26 5.69 -13.67 -11.97
C VAL A 26 5.17 -15.08 -12.24
N ALA A 27 5.06 -15.90 -11.19
CA ALA A 27 4.36 -17.16 -11.25
C ALA A 27 2.91 -16.90 -11.66
N SER A 28 2.44 -17.55 -12.73
CA SER A 28 1.12 -17.33 -13.29
C SER A 28 0.03 -17.53 -12.22
N GLY A 29 -0.60 -16.44 -11.81
CA GLY A 29 -1.66 -16.42 -10.79
C GLY A 29 -2.45 -15.12 -10.89
N PRO A 30 -3.79 -15.16 -10.84
CA PRO A 30 -4.57 -13.94 -10.98
C PRO A 30 -4.41 -13.05 -9.74
N MET A 31 -4.35 -11.73 -9.97
CA MET A 31 -4.67 -10.69 -8.98
C MET A 31 -3.60 -10.40 -7.90
N TYR A 32 -2.33 -10.73 -8.11
CA TYR A 32 -1.26 -10.38 -7.16
C TYR A 32 -1.09 -8.86 -6.98
N GLU A 33 -1.46 -8.06 -7.98
CA GLU A 33 -1.42 -6.60 -7.94
C GLU A 33 -2.32 -6.05 -6.82
N TYR A 34 -3.43 -6.72 -6.51
CA TYR A 34 -4.29 -6.35 -5.37
C TYR A 34 -3.68 -6.75 -4.03
N ALA A 35 -2.90 -7.84 -3.96
CA ALA A 35 -2.14 -8.18 -2.77
C ALA A 35 -1.06 -7.13 -2.51
N ILE A 36 -0.33 -6.71 -3.55
CA ILE A 36 0.61 -5.59 -3.50
C ILE A 36 -0.08 -4.29 -3.05
N GLY A 37 -1.22 -3.94 -3.65
CA GLY A 37 -2.00 -2.76 -3.25
C GLY A 37 -2.47 -2.82 -1.79
N GLY A 38 -2.80 -4.02 -1.29
CA GLY A 38 -3.10 -4.27 0.11
C GLY A 38 -1.88 -4.08 1.02
N GLY A 39 -0.73 -4.61 0.61
CA GLY A 39 0.55 -4.44 1.31
C GLY A 39 0.95 -2.98 1.46
N ILE A 40 0.85 -2.19 0.38
CA ILE A 40 1.10 -0.74 0.41
C ILE A 40 0.17 -0.03 1.40
N LEU A 41 -1.14 -0.33 1.35
CA LEU A 41 -2.09 0.27 2.28
C LEU A 41 -1.79 -0.12 3.73
N ALA A 42 -1.45 -1.39 3.99
CA ALA A 42 -1.09 -1.87 5.32
C ALA A 42 0.17 -1.16 5.85
N GLU A 43 1.22 -1.04 5.03
CA GLU A 43 2.46 -0.35 5.38
C GLU A 43 2.20 1.10 5.81
N LEU A 44 1.41 1.83 5.03
CA LEU A 44 1.04 3.21 5.32
C LEU A 44 0.21 3.37 6.61
N LEU A 45 -0.63 2.38 6.94
CA LEU A 45 -1.41 2.35 8.18
C LEU A 45 -0.53 2.03 9.40
N LEU A 46 0.33 1.01 9.28
CA LEU A 46 1.25 0.57 10.34
C LEU A 46 2.28 1.66 10.68
N ASN A 47 2.74 2.40 9.67
CA ASN A 47 3.67 3.53 9.84
C ASN A 47 2.96 4.86 10.11
N GLU A 48 1.67 4.83 10.45
CA GLU A 48 0.89 5.99 10.85
C GLU A 48 0.88 7.15 9.84
N ARG A 49 1.08 6.86 8.54
CA ARG A 49 0.87 7.82 7.45
C ARG A 49 -0.61 7.98 7.17
N LEU A 50 -1.35 6.89 7.29
CA LEU A 50 -2.78 6.84 7.11
C LEU A 50 -3.48 6.36 8.39
N THR A 51 -4.79 6.60 8.47
CA THR A 51 -5.67 6.02 9.48
C THR A 51 -6.99 5.60 8.84
N VAL A 52 -7.67 4.64 9.45
CA VAL A 52 -9.03 4.24 9.07
C VAL A 52 -10.01 4.77 10.11
N GLU A 53 -11.01 5.53 9.65
CA GLU A 53 -12.06 6.10 10.49
C GLU A 53 -13.44 5.66 10.04
N SER A 54 -14.35 5.49 10.99
CA SER A 54 -15.77 5.26 10.70
C SER A 54 -16.46 6.56 10.31
N MET A 55 -17.15 6.56 9.17
CA MET A 55 -17.89 7.71 8.66
C MET A 55 -19.40 7.57 8.92
N GLY A 56 -19.88 8.26 9.95
CA GLY A 56 -21.30 8.34 10.31
C GLY A 56 -21.73 7.34 11.38
N ARG A 57 -23.05 7.19 11.58
CA ARG A 57 -23.63 6.30 12.61
C ARG A 57 -23.54 4.80 12.28
N LYS A 58 -23.14 4.44 11.06
CA LYS A 58 -22.95 3.03 10.65
C LYS A 58 -21.47 2.69 10.75
N GLU A 59 -21.10 1.81 11.69
CA GLU A 59 -19.73 1.32 11.86
C GLU A 59 -19.13 0.72 10.58
N ASN A 60 -19.98 0.16 9.69
CA ASN A 60 -19.52 -0.49 8.47
C ASN A 60 -18.99 0.44 7.37
N LYS A 61 -19.10 1.77 7.52
CA LYS A 61 -18.62 2.71 6.51
C LYS A 61 -17.26 3.28 6.90
N GLN A 62 -16.21 2.53 6.61
CA GLN A 62 -14.83 2.94 6.87
C GLN A 62 -14.26 3.78 5.73
N VAL A 63 -13.46 4.79 6.09
CA VAL A 63 -12.70 5.62 5.16
C VAL A 63 -11.25 5.76 5.61
N VAL A 64 -10.35 5.91 4.65
CA VAL A 64 -8.95 6.20 4.88
C VAL A 64 -8.74 7.71 4.91
N ARG A 65 -7.97 8.19 5.89
CA ARG A 65 -7.53 9.58 6.00
C ARG A 65 -6.02 9.68 6.10
N LEU A 66 -5.50 10.82 5.63
CA LEU A 66 -4.10 11.19 5.79
C LEU A 66 -3.85 11.62 7.24
N LYS A 67 -2.91 10.95 7.91
CA LYS A 67 -2.40 11.29 9.25
C LYS A 67 -1.08 12.05 9.15
N SER A 68 -0.17 11.63 8.26
CA SER A 68 1.11 12.30 8.01
C SER A 68 1.50 12.18 6.54
N SER A 69 2.05 13.27 5.97
CA SER A 69 2.60 13.27 4.61
C SER A 69 4.13 13.17 4.56
N THR A 70 4.77 12.79 5.67
CA THR A 70 6.23 12.60 5.68
C THR A 70 6.59 11.41 4.78
N PRO A 71 7.53 11.57 3.83
CA PRO A 71 7.98 10.46 3.00
C PRO A 71 8.50 9.27 3.82
N MET A 72 8.49 8.09 3.21
CA MET A 72 9.02 6.85 3.75
C MET A 72 10.31 6.41 3.05
N SER A 73 10.82 7.19 2.09
CA SER A 73 12.04 6.88 1.34
C SER A 73 11.88 5.59 0.51
N ASN A 74 10.68 5.37 -0.03
CA ASN A 74 10.37 4.34 -1.01
C ASN A 74 9.46 4.98 -2.06
N ASP A 75 9.91 5.01 -3.31
CA ASP A 75 9.27 5.77 -4.38
C ASP A 75 7.83 5.33 -4.64
N VAL A 76 7.55 4.03 -4.61
CA VAL A 76 6.21 3.46 -4.84
C VAL A 76 5.25 3.84 -3.70
N ILE A 77 5.71 3.71 -2.45
CA ILE A 77 4.93 4.09 -1.27
C ILE A 77 4.69 5.61 -1.26
N ASP A 78 5.71 6.41 -1.57
CA ASP A 78 5.63 7.86 -1.54
C ASP A 78 4.73 8.40 -2.68
N GLU A 79 4.75 7.77 -3.85
CA GLU A 79 3.78 8.02 -4.91
C GLU A 79 2.35 7.71 -4.45
N CYS A 80 2.13 6.55 -3.82
CA CYS A 80 0.83 6.14 -3.31
C CYS A 80 0.32 7.09 -2.22
N LEU A 81 1.18 7.52 -1.30
CA LEU A 81 0.87 8.51 -0.28
C LEU A 81 0.48 9.87 -0.90
N SER A 82 1.19 10.28 -1.95
CA SER A 82 0.87 11.50 -2.71
C SER A 82 -0.52 11.42 -3.37
N LYS A 83 -0.90 10.26 -3.93
CA LYS A 83 -2.25 10.03 -4.47
C LYS A 83 -3.34 10.19 -3.40
N VAL A 84 -3.10 9.70 -2.18
CA VAL A 84 -4.02 9.88 -1.04
C VAL A 84 -4.16 11.36 -0.67
N LYS A 85 -3.03 12.07 -0.56
CA LYS A 85 -3.00 13.50 -0.29
C LYS A 85 -3.78 14.32 -1.34
N ALA A 86 -3.69 13.94 -2.62
CA ALA A 86 -4.32 14.65 -3.72
C ALA A 86 -5.84 14.39 -3.87
N ALA A 87 -6.38 13.28 -3.36
CA ALA A 87 -7.76 12.88 -3.64
C ALA A 87 -8.85 13.80 -3.04
N GLY A 88 -8.51 14.64 -2.06
CA GLY A 88 -9.36 15.70 -1.49
C GLY A 88 -10.62 15.24 -0.73
N LYS A 89 -11.17 14.06 -1.04
CA LYS A 89 -12.32 13.44 -0.37
C LYS A 89 -11.91 12.09 0.22
N PRO A 90 -12.35 11.74 1.44
CA PRO A 90 -12.09 10.42 2.01
C PRO A 90 -12.67 9.31 1.13
N LYS A 91 -11.91 8.24 0.97
CA LYS A 91 -12.29 7.05 0.19
C LYS A 91 -12.17 5.79 1.06
N SER A 92 -12.87 4.73 0.69
CA SER A 92 -12.81 3.48 1.44
C SER A 92 -11.44 2.78 1.29
N PRO A 93 -11.06 1.89 2.23
CA PRO A 93 -9.86 1.07 2.09
C PRO A 93 -9.82 0.31 0.76
N GLN A 94 -10.94 -0.28 0.33
CA GLN A 94 -11.04 -1.04 -0.93
C GLN A 94 -10.71 -0.17 -2.15
N HIS A 95 -11.16 1.09 -2.16
CA HIS A 95 -10.83 2.02 -3.24
C HIS A 95 -9.31 2.23 -3.35
N TRP A 96 -8.62 2.35 -2.22
CA TRP A 96 -7.17 2.54 -2.19
C TRP A 96 -6.41 1.30 -2.61
N VAL A 97 -6.82 0.11 -2.17
CA VAL A 97 -6.24 -1.16 -2.65
C VAL A 97 -6.32 -1.25 -4.17
N MET A 98 -7.51 -1.01 -4.74
CA MET A 98 -7.68 -1.02 -6.20
C MET A 98 -6.85 0.07 -6.89
N LYS A 99 -6.73 1.26 -6.29
CA LYS A 99 -5.99 2.37 -6.88
C LYS A 99 -4.47 2.13 -6.85
N PHE A 100 -3.96 1.51 -5.78
CA PHE A 100 -2.55 1.18 -5.62
C PHE A 100 -2.13 0.02 -6.52
N ALA A 101 -3.00 -0.98 -6.71
CA ALA A 101 -2.81 -2.07 -7.67
C ALA A 101 -2.65 -1.61 -9.13
N GLN A 102 -3.03 -0.36 -9.45
CA GLN A 102 -2.90 0.25 -10.78
C GLN A 102 -1.69 1.20 -10.87
N THR A 103 -0.85 1.27 -9.84
CA THR A 103 0.40 2.03 -9.89
C THR A 103 1.33 1.38 -10.91
N LYS A 104 2.07 2.21 -11.65
CA LYS A 104 3.05 1.70 -12.60
C LYS A 104 4.25 1.16 -11.83
N ASP A 105 4.95 0.19 -12.43
CA ASP A 105 6.22 -0.31 -11.92
C ASP A 105 6.13 -0.96 -10.52
N LEU A 106 5.06 -1.75 -10.30
CA LEU A 106 4.92 -2.65 -9.15
C LEU A 106 5.84 -3.87 -9.24
#